data_AF-A0A965R8P4-F1
#
_entry.id   AF-A0A965R8P4-F1
#
_cell.length_a   1.000
_cell.length_b   1.000
_cell.length_c   1.000
_cell.angle_alpha   90.00
_cell.angle_beta   90.00
_cell.angle_gamma   90.00
#
_symmetry.space_group_name_H-M   'P 1'
#
loop_
_entity.id
_entity.type
_entity.pdbx_description
1 polymer ?
#
loop_
_entity_poly.entity_id
_entity_poly.type
_entity_poly.pdbx_seq_one_letter_code
_entity_poly.pdbx_strand_id
1 'polypeptide(L)'
;RSFGHLISEKKLLQEAIATHATRCAEKLRKQDSCCALIQVFIHTNAYRKQDAQYHGVLSIPIPTATDSTSELIQLAMSALDHIYKPGFLYKKAGVYVSEIVPRSQVQLSLFSSKDRGKEKQLHDAMDKINTLMGRDKVRYAAAGISRKWKLRQEKKSPCYTTNVNELLRLCEKPSHVQAIRWGLVPSWATNEQAAKDIATKTLNAKAETLFQLPSFKFSAQHHRCLIFVDGFYEWQHQGKLKVPYYIQSTQDAPLVMGGVYSYWKGMNGAAMLLSCSIITTPANALMEQIHNTKKRMPLILNAADWDTWLAPTTTEINVQQLMQPLEEGLLQANKAIDDGVLSLF
;
A
#
# COMPACT_ATOMS: atom_id res chain seq x y z
N ARG A 1 -6.86 -11.46 5.74
CA ARG A 1 -8.12 -10.64 5.68
C ARG A 1 -9.38 -11.51 5.73
N SER A 2 -10.50 -10.99 6.23
CA SER A 2 -11.83 -11.65 6.20
C SER A 2 -12.57 -11.37 4.89
N PHE A 3 -13.55 -12.21 4.56
CA PHE A 3 -14.48 -11.98 3.45
C PHE A 3 -15.30 -10.70 3.69
N GLY A 4 -15.68 -10.01 2.61
CA GLY A 4 -16.53 -8.81 2.66
C GLY A 4 -17.95 -9.09 3.16
N HIS A 5 -18.44 -10.31 2.94
CA HIS A 5 -19.67 -10.85 3.51
C HIS A 5 -19.42 -12.29 3.98
N LEU A 6 -20.32 -12.81 4.83
CA LEU A 6 -20.23 -14.20 5.28
C LEU A 6 -20.57 -15.14 4.12
N ILE A 7 -19.79 -16.20 3.96
CA ILE A 7 -19.92 -17.16 2.85
C ILE A 7 -20.38 -18.51 3.42
N SER A 8 -21.45 -19.06 2.85
CA SER A 8 -21.91 -20.43 3.10
C SER A 8 -21.61 -21.36 1.91
N GLU A 9 -21.53 -20.82 0.69
CA GLU A 9 -21.36 -21.62 -0.52
C GLU A 9 -19.94 -22.18 -0.64
N LYS A 10 -19.83 -23.51 -0.76
CA LYS A 10 -18.57 -24.22 -0.99
C LYS A 10 -17.80 -23.69 -2.21
N LYS A 11 -18.50 -23.37 -3.30
CA LYS A 11 -17.91 -22.88 -4.54
C LYS A 11 -17.13 -21.57 -4.36
N LEU A 12 -17.68 -20.64 -3.56
CA LEU A 12 -17.01 -19.37 -3.28
C LEU A 12 -15.76 -19.56 -2.40
N LEU A 13 -15.79 -20.53 -1.47
CA LEU A 13 -14.61 -20.90 -0.69
C LEU A 13 -13.53 -21.55 -1.54
N GLN A 14 -13.91 -22.40 -2.50
CA GLN A 14 -13.00 -23.00 -3.47
C GLN A 14 -12.30 -21.90 -4.29
N GLU A 15 -13.04 -20.95 -4.87
CA GLU A 15 -12.44 -19.84 -5.63
C GLU A 15 -11.47 -19.00 -4.77
N ALA A 16 -11.81 -18.76 -3.51
CA ALA A 16 -10.96 -18.06 -2.55
C ALA A 16 -9.66 -18.80 -2.29
N ILE A 17 -9.74 -20.08 -1.97
CA ILE A 17 -8.59 -20.93 -1.65
C ILE A 17 -7.70 -21.14 -2.88
N ALA A 18 -8.26 -21.35 -4.08
CA ALA A 18 -7.49 -21.39 -5.32
C ALA A 18 -6.70 -20.10 -5.51
N THR A 19 -7.34 -18.94 -5.34
CA THR A 19 -6.67 -17.64 -5.51
C THR A 19 -5.57 -17.43 -4.48
N HIS A 20 -5.76 -17.89 -3.24
CA HIS A 20 -4.71 -17.83 -2.22
C HIS A 20 -3.54 -18.77 -2.54
N ALA A 21 -3.81 -20.00 -2.97
CA ALA A 21 -2.80 -20.95 -3.41
C ALA A 21 -2.00 -20.43 -4.61
N THR A 22 -2.67 -19.85 -5.62
CA THR A 22 -2.00 -19.19 -6.76
C THR A 22 -1.03 -18.11 -6.32
N ARG A 23 -1.45 -17.24 -5.39
CA ARG A 23 -0.58 -16.17 -4.87
C ARG A 23 0.59 -16.70 -4.06
N CYS A 24 0.42 -17.81 -3.34
CA CYS A 24 1.52 -18.45 -2.63
C CYS A 24 2.54 -18.99 -3.64
N ALA A 25 2.07 -19.66 -4.70
CA ALA A 25 2.92 -20.18 -5.77
C ALA A 25 3.72 -19.08 -6.48
N GLU A 26 3.06 -17.98 -6.89
CA GLU A 26 3.73 -16.82 -7.52
C GLU A 26 4.83 -16.23 -6.63
N LYS A 27 4.58 -16.11 -5.32
CA LYS A 27 5.54 -15.58 -4.36
C LYS A 27 6.74 -16.51 -4.16
N LEU A 28 6.48 -17.80 -4.02
CA LEU A 28 7.52 -18.84 -3.91
C LEU A 28 8.45 -18.78 -5.13
N ARG A 29 7.90 -18.71 -6.34
CA ARG A 29 8.67 -18.57 -7.58
C ARG A 29 9.48 -17.28 -7.64
N LYS A 30 8.90 -16.15 -7.22
CA LYS A 30 9.60 -14.85 -7.17
C LYS A 30 10.79 -14.87 -6.21
N GLN A 31 10.73 -15.70 -5.16
CA GLN A 31 11.78 -15.88 -4.16
C GLN A 31 12.70 -17.06 -4.48
N ASP A 32 12.59 -17.68 -5.66
CA ASP A 32 13.32 -18.88 -6.07
C ASP A 32 13.30 -19.99 -4.99
N SER A 33 12.12 -20.21 -4.41
CA SER A 33 11.90 -21.11 -3.28
C SER A 33 10.72 -22.05 -3.53
N CYS A 34 10.70 -23.19 -2.83
CA CYS A 34 9.63 -24.19 -2.86
C CYS A 34 9.10 -24.45 -1.43
N CYS A 35 7.89 -24.97 -1.29
CA CYS A 35 7.33 -25.35 0.02
C CYS A 35 7.13 -26.86 0.14
N ALA A 36 7.35 -27.41 1.34
CA ALA A 36 7.11 -28.81 1.66
C ALA A 36 5.87 -29.04 2.54
N LEU A 37 5.18 -27.99 2.98
CA LEU A 37 3.95 -28.11 3.75
C LEU A 37 2.93 -27.06 3.29
N ILE A 38 1.69 -27.50 3.02
CA ILE A 38 0.56 -26.62 2.75
C ILE A 38 -0.52 -26.81 3.81
N GLN A 39 -1.00 -25.71 4.39
CA GLN A 39 -2.07 -25.71 5.38
C GLN A 39 -3.24 -24.86 4.89
N VAL A 40 -4.45 -25.41 4.93
CA VAL A 40 -5.67 -24.69 4.60
C VAL A 40 -6.51 -24.54 5.86
N PHE A 41 -7.09 -23.36 6.03
CA PHE A 41 -7.96 -23.07 7.16
C PHE A 41 -9.24 -22.36 6.73
N ILE A 42 -10.30 -22.59 7.49
CA ILE A 42 -11.59 -21.89 7.39
C ILE A 42 -12.13 -21.57 8.79
N HIS A 43 -12.60 -20.35 8.99
CA HIS A 43 -13.06 -19.83 10.27
C HIS A 43 -14.40 -19.12 10.16
N THR A 44 -15.30 -19.39 11.10
CA THR A 44 -16.54 -18.62 11.32
C THR A 44 -16.26 -17.36 12.16
N ASN A 45 -17.28 -16.52 12.33
CA ASN A 45 -17.15 -15.30 13.15
C ASN A 45 -17.35 -15.59 14.65
N ALA A 46 -16.27 -15.67 15.43
CA ALA A 46 -16.34 -15.90 16.88
C ALA A 46 -17.15 -14.82 17.66
N TYR A 47 -17.31 -13.62 17.09
CA TYR A 47 -18.03 -12.51 17.72
C TYR A 47 -19.56 -12.55 17.53
N ARG A 48 -20.08 -13.40 16.62
CA ARG A 48 -21.52 -13.57 16.41
C ARG A 48 -21.98 -14.82 17.16
N LYS A 49 -22.34 -14.65 18.43
CA LYS A 49 -22.79 -15.75 19.32
C LYS A 49 -24.08 -16.44 18.85
N GLN A 50 -24.85 -15.78 17.98
CA GLN A 50 -26.08 -16.31 17.39
C GLN A 50 -25.85 -17.35 16.27
N ASP A 51 -24.65 -17.40 15.68
CA ASP A 51 -24.35 -18.30 14.58
C ASP A 51 -23.49 -19.48 15.08
N ALA A 52 -23.63 -20.65 14.44
CA ALA A 52 -22.84 -21.82 14.78
C ALA A 52 -21.33 -21.55 14.54
N GLN A 53 -20.50 -21.90 15.53
CA GLN A 53 -19.06 -21.65 15.48
C GLN A 53 -18.30 -22.87 14.98
N TYR A 54 -17.36 -22.63 14.07
CA TYR A 54 -16.52 -23.69 13.54
C TYR A 54 -15.15 -23.16 13.08
N HIS A 55 -14.14 -24.01 13.32
CA HIS A 55 -12.76 -23.78 12.96
C HIS A 55 -12.23 -25.07 12.34
N GLY A 56 -11.94 -25.02 11.04
CA GLY A 56 -11.35 -26.13 10.30
C GLY A 56 -9.94 -25.78 9.88
N VAL A 57 -8.97 -26.65 10.17
CA VAL A 57 -7.58 -26.54 9.72
C VAL A 57 -7.12 -27.92 9.28
N LEU A 58 -6.45 -27.99 8.14
CA LEU A 58 -5.76 -29.20 7.69
C LEU A 58 -4.41 -28.83 7.10
N SER A 59 -3.37 -29.53 7.55
CA SER A 59 -2.02 -29.47 7.01
C SER A 59 -1.72 -30.72 6.19
N ILE A 60 -1.28 -30.55 4.95
CA ILE A 60 -0.88 -31.64 4.06
C ILE A 60 0.62 -31.49 3.79
N PRO A 61 1.46 -32.45 4.22
CA PRO A 61 2.87 -32.47 3.85
C PRO A 61 3.01 -32.84 2.36
N ILE A 62 3.97 -32.20 1.71
CA ILE A 62 4.30 -32.36 0.29
C ILE A 62 5.63 -33.11 0.24
N PRO A 63 5.65 -34.39 -0.16
CA PRO A 63 6.85 -35.23 -0.13
C PRO A 63 8.03 -34.68 -0.95
N THR A 64 7.75 -33.87 -1.96
CA THR A 64 8.78 -33.22 -2.77
C THR A 64 8.41 -31.77 -2.93
N ALA A 65 9.17 -30.88 -2.29
CA ALA A 65 8.87 -29.46 -2.23
C ALA A 65 8.55 -28.88 -3.62
N THR A 66 7.51 -28.05 -3.66
CA THR A 66 6.93 -27.55 -4.91
C THR A 66 6.56 -26.07 -4.81
N ASP A 67 6.60 -25.41 -5.96
CA ASP A 67 6.11 -24.06 -6.22
C ASP A 67 5.09 -24.07 -7.37
N SER A 68 4.63 -25.26 -7.76
CA SER A 68 3.72 -25.49 -8.87
C SER A 68 2.31 -25.01 -8.52
N THR A 69 1.75 -24.13 -9.36
CA THR A 69 0.44 -23.54 -9.06
C THR A 69 -0.68 -24.58 -9.09
N SER A 70 -0.64 -25.48 -10.07
CA SER A 70 -1.64 -26.54 -10.22
C SER A 70 -1.63 -27.49 -9.02
N GLU A 71 -0.45 -27.93 -8.60
CA GLU A 71 -0.28 -28.85 -7.48
C GLU A 71 -0.76 -28.24 -6.16
N LEU A 72 -0.37 -26.99 -5.88
CA LEU A 72 -0.81 -26.28 -4.68
C LEU A 72 -2.33 -26.04 -4.68
N ILE A 73 -2.94 -25.74 -5.83
CA ILE A 73 -4.40 -25.64 -5.93
C ILE A 73 -5.05 -27.00 -5.64
N GLN A 74 -4.58 -28.09 -6.23
CA GLN A 74 -5.15 -29.42 -6.03
C GLN A 74 -5.09 -29.86 -4.56
N LEU A 75 -3.94 -29.68 -3.92
CA LEU A 75 -3.77 -30.00 -2.50
C LEU A 75 -4.67 -29.11 -1.62
N ALA A 76 -4.76 -27.82 -1.92
CA ALA A 76 -5.59 -26.91 -1.16
C ALA A 76 -7.10 -27.21 -1.31
N MET A 77 -7.54 -27.65 -2.50
CA MET A 77 -8.91 -28.09 -2.73
C MET A 77 -9.23 -29.37 -1.97
N SER A 78 -8.33 -30.35 -2.01
CA SER A 78 -8.46 -31.57 -1.22
C SER A 78 -8.56 -31.25 0.27
N ALA A 79 -7.72 -30.35 0.78
CA ALA A 79 -7.81 -29.93 2.17
C ALA A 79 -9.14 -29.26 2.50
N LEU A 80 -9.64 -28.38 1.63
CA LEU A 80 -10.94 -27.73 1.79
C LEU A 80 -12.09 -28.76 1.86
N ASP A 81 -12.06 -29.79 1.01
CA ASP A 81 -13.10 -30.81 0.97
C ASP A 81 -13.23 -31.56 2.29
N HIS A 82 -12.13 -31.76 3.01
CA HIS A 82 -12.11 -32.44 4.32
C HIS A 82 -12.53 -31.52 5.47
N ILE A 83 -12.21 -30.23 5.41
CA ILE A 83 -12.51 -29.28 6.49
C ILE A 83 -13.87 -28.61 6.33
N TYR A 84 -14.47 -28.58 5.13
CA TYR A 84 -15.74 -27.92 4.87
C TYR A 84 -16.92 -28.64 5.54
N LYS A 85 -17.70 -27.89 6.32
CA LYS A 85 -18.99 -28.33 6.86
C LYS A 85 -20.14 -27.45 6.33
N PRO A 86 -21.22 -28.06 5.79
CA PRO A 86 -22.41 -27.31 5.38
C PRO A 86 -23.12 -26.72 6.60
N GLY A 87 -23.88 -25.64 6.40
CA GLY A 87 -24.66 -24.98 7.47
C GLY A 87 -23.89 -23.96 8.31
N PHE A 88 -22.59 -23.76 8.06
CA PHE A 88 -21.77 -22.74 8.75
C PHE A 88 -21.58 -21.49 7.89
N LEU A 89 -21.50 -20.33 8.56
CA LEU A 89 -21.22 -19.04 7.95
C LEU A 89 -19.74 -18.68 8.12
N TYR A 90 -18.96 -18.87 7.06
CA TYR A 90 -17.53 -18.64 7.08
C TYR A 90 -17.20 -17.16 6.90
N LYS A 91 -16.33 -16.65 7.77
CA LYS A 91 -15.83 -15.27 7.74
C LYS A 91 -14.45 -15.17 7.11
N LYS A 92 -13.65 -16.24 7.18
CA LYS A 92 -12.27 -16.22 6.71
C LYS A 92 -11.89 -17.59 6.17
N ALA A 93 -11.16 -17.61 5.07
CA ALA A 93 -10.43 -18.77 4.59
C ALA A 93 -9.04 -18.34 4.17
N GLY A 94 -8.09 -19.28 4.14
CA GLY A 94 -6.76 -18.98 3.63
C GLY A 94 -5.90 -20.23 3.48
N VAL A 95 -4.74 -20.00 2.88
CA VAL A 95 -3.71 -21.00 2.64
C VAL A 95 -2.41 -20.47 3.24
N TYR A 96 -1.76 -21.30 4.05
CA TYR A 96 -0.41 -21.12 4.53
C TYR A 96 0.49 -22.13 3.82
N VAL A 97 1.69 -21.68 3.47
CA VAL A 97 2.76 -22.56 3.00
C VAL A 97 3.93 -22.41 3.96
N SER A 98 4.57 -23.52 4.30
CA SER A 98 5.66 -23.59 5.27
C SER A 98 6.66 -24.66 4.86
N GLU A 99 7.72 -24.82 5.64
CA GLU A 99 8.89 -25.64 5.29
C GLU A 99 9.45 -25.21 3.93
N ILE A 100 9.78 -23.91 3.86
CA ILE A 100 10.28 -23.28 2.65
C ILE A 100 11.75 -23.67 2.46
N VAL A 101 12.07 -24.22 1.31
CA VAL A 101 13.42 -24.62 0.92
C VAL A 101 13.84 -23.87 -0.35
N PRO A 102 15.12 -23.50 -0.50
CA PRO A 102 15.61 -22.95 -1.77
C PRO A 102 15.34 -23.91 -2.92
N ARG A 103 14.97 -23.40 -4.10
CA ARG A 103 14.68 -24.26 -5.26
C ARG A 103 15.87 -25.13 -5.65
N SER A 104 17.10 -24.65 -5.44
CA SER A 104 18.34 -25.39 -5.68
C SER A 104 18.58 -26.57 -4.72
N GLN A 105 17.90 -26.59 -3.57
CA GLN A 105 18.07 -27.58 -2.51
C GLN A 105 16.87 -28.53 -2.38
N VAL A 106 15.98 -28.53 -3.38
CA VAL A 106 14.83 -29.45 -3.38
C VAL A 106 15.33 -30.88 -3.57
N GLN A 107 15.23 -31.67 -2.51
CA GLN A 107 15.46 -33.11 -2.60
C GLN A 107 14.38 -33.74 -3.49
N LEU A 108 14.80 -34.35 -4.60
CA LEU A 108 13.90 -35.03 -5.52
C LEU A 108 13.49 -36.39 -4.94
N SER A 109 12.24 -36.76 -5.17
CA SER A 109 11.79 -38.13 -4.90
C SER A 109 12.18 -39.03 -6.08
N LEU A 110 12.77 -40.19 -5.76
CA LEU A 110 13.15 -41.21 -6.74
C LEU A 110 11.93 -41.73 -7.54
N PHE A 111 10.72 -41.59 -7.00
CA PHE A 111 9.48 -42.09 -7.58
C PHE A 111 8.59 -40.98 -8.19
N SER A 112 9.10 -39.75 -8.35
CA SER A 112 8.29 -38.67 -8.95
C SER A 112 8.18 -38.84 -10.47
N SER A 113 6.96 -39.03 -10.98
CA SER A 113 6.65 -39.19 -12.40
C SER A 113 6.35 -37.86 -13.13
N LYS A 114 6.48 -36.71 -12.46
CA LYS A 114 6.12 -35.39 -13.01
C LYS A 114 7.27 -34.74 -13.77
N ASP A 115 6.99 -34.25 -14.98
CA ASP A 115 7.91 -33.45 -15.79
C ASP A 115 7.98 -32.01 -15.25
N ARG A 116 8.89 -31.79 -14.29
CA ARG A 116 9.12 -30.47 -13.66
C ARG A 116 9.66 -29.42 -14.64
N GLY A 117 10.26 -29.84 -15.75
CA GLY A 117 10.81 -28.93 -16.76
C GLY A 117 9.70 -28.19 -17.52
N LYS A 118 8.68 -28.92 -17.97
CA LYS A 118 7.51 -28.32 -18.64
C LYS A 118 6.68 -27.44 -17.71
N GLU A 119 6.46 -27.88 -16.48
CA GLU A 119 5.72 -27.07 -15.49
C GLU A 119 6.41 -25.74 -15.21
N LYS A 120 7.75 -25.75 -15.12
CA LYS A 120 8.53 -24.51 -14.98
C LYS A 120 8.30 -23.55 -16.14
N GLN A 121 8.44 -24.02 -17.38
CA GLN A 121 8.24 -23.19 -18.57
C GLN A 121 6.83 -22.59 -18.63
N LEU A 122 5.81 -23.37 -18.27
CA LEU A 122 4.43 -22.91 -18.19
C LEU A 122 4.27 -21.79 -17.15
N HIS A 123 4.75 -22.00 -15.93
CA HIS A 123 4.64 -21.01 -14.86
C HIS A 123 5.41 -19.73 -15.18
N ASP A 124 6.63 -19.84 -15.73
CA ASP A 124 7.42 -18.69 -16.15
C ASP A 124 6.70 -17.87 -17.23
N ALA A 125 6.04 -18.54 -18.19
CA ALA A 125 5.24 -17.87 -19.21
C ALA A 125 4.00 -17.17 -18.62
N MET A 126 3.26 -17.85 -17.73
CA MET A 126 2.09 -17.27 -17.07
C MET A 126 2.47 -16.05 -16.21
N ASP A 127 3.53 -16.16 -15.42
CA ASP A 127 4.01 -15.08 -14.54
C ASP A 127 4.51 -13.89 -15.38
N LYS A 128 5.21 -14.13 -16.49
CA LYS A 128 5.62 -13.07 -17.43
C LYS A 128 4.41 -12.33 -18.01
N ILE A 129 3.39 -13.05 -18.48
CA ILE A 129 2.18 -12.43 -19.05
C ILE A 129 1.48 -11.56 -18.00
N ASN A 130 1.30 -12.07 -16.78
CA ASN A 130 0.65 -11.33 -15.69
C ASN A 130 1.50 -10.13 -15.19
N THR A 131 2.82 -10.18 -15.36
CA THR A 131 3.70 -9.05 -15.05
C THR A 131 3.58 -7.95 -16.10
N LEU A 132 3.53 -8.32 -17.38
CA LEU A 132 3.49 -7.36 -18.50
C LEU A 132 2.10 -6.76 -18.75
N MET A 133 1.05 -7.59 -18.73
CA MET A 133 -0.31 -7.17 -19.10
C MET A 133 -1.17 -6.75 -17.90
N GLY A 134 -0.59 -6.78 -16.70
CA GLY A 134 -1.27 -6.52 -15.45
C GLY A 134 -1.75 -7.79 -14.75
N ARG A 135 -2.01 -7.65 -13.45
CA ARG A 135 -2.30 -8.77 -12.56
C ARG A 135 -3.58 -9.52 -12.95
N ASP A 136 -3.57 -10.84 -12.77
CA ASP A 136 -4.73 -11.74 -12.91
C ASP A 136 -5.35 -11.78 -14.32
N LYS A 137 -4.57 -11.46 -15.36
CA LYS A 137 -5.01 -11.50 -16.77
C LYS A 137 -5.09 -12.94 -17.27
N VAL A 138 -4.07 -13.74 -16.99
CA VAL A 138 -4.09 -15.19 -17.17
C VAL A 138 -4.17 -15.82 -15.79
N ARG A 139 -5.16 -16.69 -15.58
CA ARG A 139 -5.39 -17.34 -14.29
C ARG A 139 -5.94 -18.74 -14.48
N TYR A 140 -5.79 -19.57 -13.46
CA TYR A 140 -6.45 -20.87 -13.43
C TYR A 140 -7.95 -20.69 -13.29
N ALA A 141 -8.73 -21.49 -14.03
CA ALA A 141 -10.19 -21.45 -13.97
C ALA A 141 -10.73 -21.69 -12.55
N ALA A 142 -10.00 -22.49 -11.75
CA ALA A 142 -10.32 -22.75 -10.34
C ALA A 142 -10.33 -21.48 -9.46
N ALA A 143 -9.63 -20.41 -9.84
CA ALA A 143 -9.63 -19.13 -9.13
C ALA A 143 -10.88 -18.27 -9.41
N GLY A 144 -11.77 -18.71 -10.29
CA GLY A 144 -13.03 -18.04 -10.62
C GLY A 144 -12.89 -16.88 -11.62
N ILE A 145 -14.00 -16.56 -12.29
CA ILE A 145 -14.08 -15.47 -13.28
C ILE A 145 -14.49 -14.16 -12.59
N SER A 146 -15.56 -14.21 -11.77
CA SER A 146 -16.08 -13.10 -10.98
C SER A 146 -15.69 -13.22 -9.52
N ARG A 147 -14.90 -12.29 -8.97
CA ARG A 147 -14.48 -12.28 -7.56
C ARG A 147 -15.60 -11.80 -6.63
N LYS A 148 -16.67 -12.59 -6.50
CA LYS A 148 -17.81 -12.27 -5.62
C LYS A 148 -17.39 -12.24 -4.14
N TRP A 149 -16.43 -13.09 -3.74
CA TRP A 149 -15.89 -13.18 -2.37
C TRP A 149 -14.84 -12.08 -2.04
N LYS A 150 -15.04 -10.84 -2.48
CA LYS A 150 -14.04 -9.76 -2.30
C LYS A 150 -13.72 -9.57 -0.81
N LEU A 151 -12.41 -9.51 -0.48
CA LEU A 151 -11.95 -9.29 0.90
C LEU A 151 -12.43 -7.94 1.43
N ARG A 152 -12.75 -7.88 2.73
CA ARG A 152 -13.02 -6.61 3.43
C ARG A 152 -11.70 -5.83 3.56
N GLN A 153 -11.65 -4.62 3.00
CA GLN A 153 -10.43 -3.79 2.93
C GLN A 153 -10.66 -2.35 3.41
N GLU A 154 -11.54 -2.16 4.40
CA GLU A 154 -11.93 -0.82 4.90
C GLU A 154 -10.81 -0.06 5.60
N LYS A 155 -9.81 -0.76 6.16
CA LYS A 155 -8.62 -0.15 6.79
C LYS A 155 -7.38 -0.13 5.90
N LYS A 156 -7.55 -0.30 4.58
CA LYS A 156 -6.43 -0.22 3.65
C LYS A 156 -6.03 1.25 3.53
N SER A 157 -4.77 1.56 3.87
CA SER A 157 -4.21 2.88 3.58
C SER A 157 -4.39 3.18 2.09
N PRO A 158 -4.86 4.37 1.71
CA PRO A 158 -5.12 4.69 0.32
C PRO A 158 -3.85 4.50 -0.53
N CYS A 159 -4.04 3.99 -1.73
CA CYS A 159 -3.02 3.76 -2.75
C CYS A 159 -2.61 5.09 -3.41
N TYR A 160 -2.14 6.06 -2.63
CA TYR A 160 -1.80 7.41 -3.08
C TYR A 160 -0.88 7.43 -4.32
N THR A 161 0.01 6.44 -4.43
CA THR A 161 1.01 6.32 -5.51
C THR A 161 0.54 5.54 -6.73
N THR A 162 -0.53 4.74 -6.60
CA THR A 162 -0.92 3.74 -7.61
C THR A 162 -2.39 3.83 -8.04
N ASN A 163 -3.21 4.61 -7.33
CA ASN A 163 -4.59 4.89 -7.70
C ASN A 163 -4.88 6.39 -7.54
N VAL A 164 -5.12 7.06 -8.66
CA VAL A 164 -5.40 8.51 -8.74
C VAL A 164 -6.65 8.88 -7.94
N ASN A 165 -7.62 7.98 -7.81
CA ASN A 165 -8.85 8.23 -7.05
C ASN A 165 -8.64 8.20 -5.53
N GLU A 166 -7.48 7.72 -5.08
CA GLU A 166 -7.13 7.55 -3.67
C GLU A 166 -6.16 8.64 -3.19
N LEU A 167 -6.05 9.75 -3.94
CA LEU A 167 -5.15 10.89 -3.67
C LEU A 167 -5.54 11.73 -2.43
N LEU A 168 -4.56 12.46 -1.88
CA LEU A 168 -4.68 13.32 -0.71
C LEU A 168 -5.81 14.36 -0.86
N ARG A 169 -6.47 14.69 0.26
CA ARG A 169 -7.57 15.65 0.30
C ARG A 169 -7.10 16.98 0.92
N LEU A 170 -7.36 18.10 0.23
CA LEU A 170 -7.04 19.45 0.67
C LEU A 170 -8.24 20.20 1.21
N CYS A 171 -7.96 21.14 2.11
CA CYS A 171 -8.87 22.20 2.53
C CYS A 171 -8.37 23.56 2.00
N GLU A 172 -9.07 24.16 1.04
CA GLU A 172 -8.77 25.51 0.49
C GLU A 172 -9.54 26.62 1.25
N LYS A 173 -10.68 26.24 1.83
CA LYS A 173 -11.50 27.02 2.77
C LYS A 173 -12.02 26.04 3.82
N PRO A 174 -12.27 26.45 5.09
CA PRO A 174 -12.77 25.56 6.16
C PRO A 174 -14.00 24.70 5.81
N SER A 175 -14.72 25.03 4.72
CA SER A 175 -15.92 24.34 4.24
C SER A 175 -15.74 23.40 3.03
N HIS A 176 -14.55 23.27 2.41
CA HIS A 176 -14.39 22.50 1.17
C HIS A 176 -13.16 21.57 1.19
N VAL A 177 -13.43 20.27 1.12
CA VAL A 177 -12.41 19.21 1.04
C VAL A 177 -12.36 18.63 -0.39
N GLN A 178 -11.21 18.67 -1.07
CA GLN A 178 -11.06 18.21 -2.46
C GLN A 178 -9.87 17.28 -2.65
N ALA A 179 -10.01 16.22 -3.47
CA ALA A 179 -8.89 15.36 -3.85
C ALA A 179 -7.93 16.08 -4.82
N ILE A 180 -6.62 15.96 -4.59
CA ILE A 180 -5.58 16.64 -5.38
C ILE A 180 -4.42 15.72 -5.77
N ARG A 181 -3.82 15.94 -6.94
CA ARG A 181 -2.60 15.23 -7.35
C ARG A 181 -1.39 15.67 -6.53
N TRP A 182 -0.64 14.72 -5.98
CA TRP A 182 0.64 14.99 -5.34
C TRP A 182 1.78 15.04 -6.38
N GLY A 183 2.56 16.12 -6.36
CA GLY A 183 3.52 16.48 -7.40
C GLY A 183 3.03 17.70 -8.18
N LEU A 184 3.46 18.89 -7.74
CA LEU A 184 2.95 20.16 -8.23
C LEU A 184 3.35 20.42 -9.68
N VAL A 185 2.35 20.69 -10.52
CA VAL A 185 2.53 21.15 -11.90
C VAL A 185 2.23 22.65 -11.93
N PRO A 186 3.24 23.50 -12.17
CA PRO A 186 3.01 24.94 -12.23
C PRO A 186 2.23 25.30 -13.50
N SER A 187 1.45 26.37 -13.42
CA SER A 187 0.59 26.86 -14.51
C SER A 187 1.32 27.12 -15.83
N TRP A 188 2.62 27.43 -15.78
CA TRP A 188 3.46 27.73 -16.94
C TRP A 188 4.01 26.49 -17.67
N ALA A 189 3.79 25.27 -17.16
CA ALA A 189 4.28 24.07 -17.83
C ALA A 189 3.68 23.96 -19.25
N THR A 190 4.54 23.77 -20.25
CA THR A 190 4.16 24.01 -21.66
C THR A 190 3.45 22.84 -22.32
N ASN A 191 3.70 21.61 -21.87
CA ASN A 191 3.10 20.39 -22.43
C ASN A 191 3.04 19.27 -21.37
N GLU A 192 2.40 18.15 -21.70
CA GLU A 192 2.22 17.04 -20.76
C GLU A 192 3.53 16.40 -20.30
N GLN A 193 4.54 16.31 -21.17
CA GLN A 193 5.81 15.69 -20.82
C GLN A 193 6.55 16.57 -19.80
N ALA A 194 6.64 17.88 -20.07
CA ALA A 194 7.18 18.84 -19.13
C ALA A 194 6.42 18.84 -17.79
N ALA A 195 5.08 18.76 -17.84
CA ALA A 195 4.26 18.66 -16.64
C ALA A 195 4.57 17.39 -15.81
N LYS A 196 4.72 16.23 -16.46
CA LYS A 196 5.09 14.97 -15.80
C LYS A 196 6.49 15.07 -15.19
N ASP A 197 7.45 15.59 -15.93
CA ASP A 197 8.85 15.70 -15.48
C ASP A 197 8.97 16.64 -14.28
N ILE A 198 8.26 17.78 -14.30
CA ILE A 198 8.22 18.71 -13.16
C ILE A 198 7.55 18.05 -11.95
N ALA A 199 6.39 17.40 -12.14
CA ALA A 199 5.63 16.77 -11.04
C ALA A 199 6.46 15.76 -10.23
N THR A 200 7.37 15.01 -10.87
CA THR A 200 8.25 14.05 -10.18
C THR A 200 9.27 14.71 -9.25
N LYS A 201 9.61 15.99 -9.49
CA LYS A 201 10.62 16.76 -8.74
C LYS A 201 10.00 17.71 -7.72
N THR A 202 8.67 17.87 -7.75
CA THR A 202 7.92 18.86 -6.95
C THR A 202 6.95 18.21 -5.97
N LEU A 203 7.19 16.95 -5.57
CA LEU A 203 6.46 16.30 -4.48
C LEU A 203 6.57 17.12 -3.18
N ASN A 204 7.79 17.59 -2.89
CA ASN A 204 8.09 18.42 -1.75
C ASN A 204 8.69 19.76 -2.18
N ALA A 205 8.34 20.83 -1.46
CA ALA A 205 8.90 22.15 -1.60
C ALA A 205 9.66 22.53 -0.31
N LYS A 206 10.85 23.09 -0.44
CA LYS A 206 11.65 23.52 0.72
C LYS A 206 11.17 24.90 1.17
N ALA A 207 10.84 25.07 2.45
CA ALA A 207 10.41 26.35 3.01
C ALA A 207 11.37 27.50 2.68
N GLU A 208 12.68 27.23 2.77
CA GLU A 208 13.76 28.22 2.60
C GLU A 208 13.82 28.81 1.19
N THR A 209 13.39 28.06 0.18
CA THR A 209 13.44 28.48 -1.23
C THR A 209 12.06 28.59 -1.88
N LEU A 210 11.00 28.44 -1.08
CA LEU A 210 9.61 28.36 -1.56
C LEU A 210 9.20 29.61 -2.35
N PHE A 211 9.53 30.79 -1.84
CA PHE A 211 9.19 32.08 -2.45
C PHE A 211 10.18 32.52 -3.55
N GLN A 212 11.24 31.74 -3.80
CA GLN A 212 12.27 32.04 -4.78
C GLN A 212 12.11 31.20 -6.05
N LEU A 213 11.75 29.92 -5.90
CA LEU A 213 11.70 28.98 -7.01
C LEU A 213 10.48 29.21 -7.92
N PRO A 214 10.67 29.28 -9.26
CA PRO A 214 9.58 29.54 -10.22
C PRO A 214 8.43 28.52 -10.17
N SER A 215 8.70 27.28 -9.75
CA SER A 215 7.68 26.24 -9.62
C SER A 215 6.70 26.51 -8.46
N PHE A 216 7.12 27.26 -7.44
CA PHE A 216 6.38 27.37 -6.19
C PHE A 216 5.98 28.81 -5.82
N LYS A 217 6.74 29.82 -6.25
CA LYS A 217 6.59 31.22 -5.82
C LYS A 217 5.14 31.72 -5.89
N PHE A 218 4.50 31.55 -7.05
CA PHE A 218 3.11 31.97 -7.24
C PHE A 218 2.15 31.22 -6.32
N SER A 219 2.30 29.89 -6.23
CA SER A 219 1.49 29.05 -5.36
C SER A 219 1.67 29.38 -3.88
N ALA A 220 2.88 29.72 -3.45
CA ALA A 220 3.17 30.12 -2.08
C ALA A 220 2.49 31.43 -1.68
N GLN A 221 2.36 32.36 -2.63
CA GLN A 221 1.72 33.66 -2.42
C GLN A 221 0.20 33.56 -2.42
N HIS A 222 -0.39 32.71 -3.28
CA HIS A 222 -1.83 32.75 -3.55
C HIS A 222 -2.59 31.46 -3.26
N HIS A 223 -1.92 30.30 -3.27
CA HIS A 223 -2.54 28.98 -3.27
C HIS A 223 -1.93 28.09 -2.19
N ARG A 224 -2.18 28.46 -0.93
CA ARG A 224 -1.81 27.67 0.24
C ARG A 224 -2.95 26.76 0.64
N CYS A 225 -2.61 25.58 1.14
CA CYS A 225 -3.59 24.57 1.53
C CYS A 225 -3.11 23.78 2.76
N LEU A 226 -4.06 23.10 3.40
CA LEU A 226 -3.81 22.16 4.49
C LEU A 226 -3.98 20.72 3.99
N ILE A 227 -3.04 19.85 4.35
CA ILE A 227 -3.03 18.42 3.99
C ILE A 227 -3.17 17.62 5.29
N PHE A 228 -4.29 16.93 5.45
CA PHE A 228 -4.57 16.12 6.64
C PHE A 228 -4.05 14.70 6.46
N VAL A 229 -3.28 14.20 7.42
CA VAL A 229 -2.77 12.82 7.44
C VAL A 229 -2.78 12.25 8.85
N ASP A 230 -2.97 10.95 9.00
CA ASP A 230 -2.83 10.27 10.29
C ASP A 230 -1.36 10.21 10.76
N GLY A 231 -0.44 10.22 9.80
CA GLY A 231 0.99 10.15 10.02
C GLY A 231 1.73 10.01 8.70
N PHE A 232 3.06 9.94 8.75
CA PHE A 232 3.93 9.77 7.58
C PHE A 232 5.07 8.81 7.85
N TYR A 233 5.74 8.35 6.79
CA TYR A 233 6.86 7.42 6.90
C TYR A 233 8.17 8.12 6.56
N GLU A 234 9.21 7.84 7.33
CA GLU A 234 10.58 8.21 7.02
C GLU A 234 11.56 7.07 7.33
N TRP A 235 12.72 7.09 6.67
CA TRP A 235 13.71 6.02 6.78
C TRP A 235 14.96 6.48 7.50
N GLN A 236 15.33 5.72 8.54
CA GLN A 236 16.61 5.85 9.21
C GLN A 236 17.67 5.02 8.52
N HIS A 237 18.74 5.69 8.07
CA HIS A 237 19.88 5.03 7.49
C HIS A 237 20.82 4.55 8.59
N GLN A 238 21.02 3.23 8.67
CA GLN A 238 21.97 2.58 9.58
C GLN A 238 23.00 1.83 8.73
N GLY A 239 24.02 2.56 8.28
CA GLY A 239 24.95 2.06 7.25
C GLY A 239 24.23 1.78 5.93
N LYS A 240 24.19 0.51 5.50
CA LYS A 240 23.48 0.08 4.29
C LYS A 240 21.99 -0.23 4.53
N LEU A 241 21.58 -0.40 5.79
CA LEU A 241 20.20 -0.71 6.14
C LEU A 241 19.35 0.57 6.18
N LYS A 242 18.11 0.47 5.71
CA LYS A 242 17.10 1.52 5.86
C LYS A 242 15.97 1.01 6.73
N VAL A 243 15.88 1.54 7.95
CA VAL A 243 14.84 1.17 8.91
C VAL A 243 13.67 2.13 8.75
N PRO A 244 12.46 1.66 8.35
CA PRO A 244 11.31 2.53 8.21
C PRO A 244 10.72 2.86 9.60
N TYR A 245 10.34 4.11 9.78
CA TYR A 245 9.57 4.58 10.93
C TYR A 245 8.24 5.15 10.45
N TYR A 246 7.20 4.91 11.23
CA TYR A 246 5.93 5.61 11.12
C TYR A 246 5.87 6.70 12.18
N ILE A 247 5.71 7.95 11.73
CA ILE A 247 5.69 9.16 12.54
C ILE A 247 4.25 9.67 12.60
N GLN A 248 3.77 9.92 13.82
CA GLN A 248 2.40 10.36 14.08
C GLN A 248 2.37 11.33 15.26
N SER A 249 1.21 11.97 15.47
CA SER A 249 0.97 12.83 16.62
C SER A 249 1.04 12.06 17.93
N THR A 250 1.50 12.72 19.00
CA THR A 250 1.36 12.23 20.38
C THR A 250 -0.05 12.44 20.96
N GLN A 251 -0.89 13.27 20.30
CA GLN A 251 -2.18 13.73 20.83
C GLN A 251 -3.40 12.96 20.28
N ASP A 252 -3.21 11.77 19.69
CA ASP A 252 -4.26 10.97 19.04
C ASP A 252 -5.16 11.79 18.08
N ALA A 253 -4.52 12.71 17.34
CA ALA A 253 -5.15 13.60 16.37
C ALA A 253 -4.38 13.57 15.04
N PRO A 254 -5.05 13.80 13.90
CA PRO A 254 -4.37 13.91 12.61
C PRO A 254 -3.31 15.01 12.61
N LEU A 255 -2.19 14.76 11.93
CA LEU A 255 -1.23 15.79 11.59
C LEU A 255 -1.78 16.62 10.43
N VAL A 256 -1.57 17.93 10.51
CA VAL A 256 -1.96 18.86 9.45
C VAL A 256 -0.72 19.50 8.86
N MET A 257 -0.43 19.16 7.61
CA MET A 257 0.74 19.64 6.90
C MET A 257 0.43 20.87 6.06
N GLY A 258 1.38 21.81 6.03
CA GLY A 258 1.34 22.96 5.12
C GLY A 258 1.71 22.55 3.70
N GLY A 259 0.85 22.88 2.74
CA GLY A 259 1.08 22.63 1.32
C GLY A 259 0.82 23.85 0.45
N VAL A 260 1.31 23.79 -0.78
CA VAL A 260 0.94 24.73 -1.85
C VAL A 260 0.36 23.97 -3.02
N TYR A 261 -0.58 24.58 -3.75
CA TYR A 261 -1.22 23.96 -4.90
C TYR A 261 -1.19 24.83 -6.14
N SER A 262 -1.45 24.22 -7.29
CA SER A 262 -1.51 24.90 -8.57
C SER A 262 -2.53 24.24 -9.48
N TYR A 263 -3.19 25.07 -10.29
CA TYR A 263 -4.01 24.63 -11.41
C TYR A 263 -3.18 24.68 -12.68
N TRP A 264 -3.18 23.57 -13.42
CA TRP A 264 -2.56 23.49 -14.72
C TRP A 264 -3.61 23.07 -15.75
N LYS A 265 -3.75 23.86 -16.81
CA LYS A 265 -4.64 23.53 -17.93
C LYS A 265 -3.81 22.86 -19.00
N GLY A 266 -4.09 21.58 -19.27
CA GLY A 266 -3.41 20.86 -20.34
C GLY A 266 -3.72 21.47 -21.71
N MET A 267 -2.86 21.16 -22.69
CA MET A 267 -3.11 21.51 -24.09
C MET A 267 -4.32 20.71 -24.61
N ASN A 268 -5.00 21.22 -25.65
CA ASN A 268 -6.07 20.51 -26.38
C ASN A 268 -7.33 20.15 -25.58
N GLY A 269 -7.81 21.05 -24.70
CA GLY A 269 -9.12 20.88 -24.06
C GLY A 269 -9.16 19.86 -22.92
N ALA A 270 -8.00 19.42 -22.43
CA ALA A 270 -7.91 18.56 -21.25
C ALA A 270 -8.50 19.23 -20.00
N ALA A 271 -9.07 18.43 -19.10
CA ALA A 271 -9.57 18.87 -17.81
C ALA A 271 -8.45 19.56 -17.00
N MET A 272 -8.82 20.60 -16.25
CA MET A 272 -7.89 21.33 -15.40
C MET A 272 -7.31 20.39 -14.32
N LEU A 273 -5.99 20.24 -14.32
CA LEU A 273 -5.28 19.44 -13.33
C LEU A 273 -5.01 20.29 -12.10
N LEU A 274 -5.58 19.88 -10.98
CA LEU A 274 -5.27 20.41 -9.67
C LEU A 274 -4.15 19.55 -9.03
N SER A 275 -3.05 20.17 -8.61
CA SER A 275 -1.87 19.49 -8.06
C SER A 275 -1.22 20.23 -6.89
N CYS A 276 -0.56 19.53 -5.96
CA CYS A 276 0.08 20.11 -4.76
C CYS A 276 1.51 19.63 -4.52
N SER A 277 2.20 20.40 -3.67
CA SER A 277 3.47 20.08 -3.05
C SER A 277 3.35 20.20 -1.53
N ILE A 278 3.96 19.27 -0.79
CA ILE A 278 4.08 19.36 0.66
C ILE A 278 5.28 20.26 0.98
N ILE A 279 5.10 21.24 1.86
CA ILE A 279 6.21 22.09 2.30
C ILE A 279 7.00 21.33 3.35
N THR A 280 8.32 21.45 3.29
CA THR A 280 9.25 20.82 4.22
C THR A 280 10.12 21.86 4.90
N THR A 281 10.45 21.63 6.16
CA THR A 281 11.32 22.45 7.00
C THR A 281 12.58 21.65 7.39
N PRO A 282 13.59 22.29 7.99
CA PRO A 282 14.64 21.57 8.72
C PRO A 282 14.01 20.61 9.75
N ALA A 283 14.64 19.46 9.95
CA ALA A 283 14.17 18.51 10.96
C ALA A 283 14.38 19.05 12.38
N ASN A 284 13.45 18.72 13.27
CA ASN A 284 13.64 18.82 14.71
C ASN A 284 14.50 17.64 15.22
N ALA A 285 14.82 17.59 16.52
CA ALA A 285 15.74 16.60 17.08
C ALA A 285 15.30 15.15 16.85
N LEU A 286 14.01 14.85 17.00
CA LEU A 286 13.48 13.51 16.69
C LEU A 286 13.66 13.17 15.21
N MET A 287 13.29 14.09 14.32
CA MET A 287 13.35 13.87 12.88
C MET A 287 14.78 13.84 12.35
N GLU A 288 15.74 14.49 12.99
CA GLU A 288 17.16 14.37 12.66
C GLU A 288 17.70 12.97 12.95
N GLN A 289 17.21 12.31 14.01
CA GLN A 289 17.59 10.94 14.31
C GLN A 289 17.03 9.97 13.27
N ILE A 290 15.80 10.21 12.82
CA ILE A 290 15.09 9.33 11.88
C ILE A 290 15.52 9.63 10.44
N HIS A 291 15.26 10.83 9.92
CA HIS A 291 15.64 11.22 8.56
C HIS A 291 17.09 11.74 8.53
N ASN A 292 18.02 10.93 9.03
CA ASN A 292 19.40 11.29 9.35
C ASN A 292 20.31 11.61 8.15
N THR A 293 19.81 11.51 6.92
CA THR A 293 20.57 11.84 5.70
C THR A 293 20.27 13.26 5.21
N LYS A 294 18.99 13.60 4.99
CA LYS A 294 18.59 14.93 4.50
C LYS A 294 18.18 15.88 5.63
N LYS A 295 17.85 15.34 6.82
CA LYS A 295 17.43 16.09 8.01
C LYS A 295 16.28 17.06 7.69
N ARG A 296 15.20 16.51 7.15
CA ARG A 296 13.99 17.27 6.80
C ARG A 296 12.76 16.66 7.46
N MET A 297 11.77 17.49 7.71
CA MET A 297 10.43 17.07 8.07
C MET A 297 9.38 17.87 7.29
N PRO A 298 8.14 17.36 7.16
CA PRO A 298 7.02 18.17 6.68
C PRO A 298 6.79 19.38 7.58
N LEU A 299 6.35 20.50 6.99
CA LEU A 299 5.80 21.62 7.75
C LEU A 299 4.49 21.15 8.37
N ILE A 300 4.42 21.04 9.70
CA ILE A 300 3.21 20.68 10.44
C ILE A 300 2.70 21.94 11.14
N LEU A 301 1.43 22.26 10.95
CA LEU A 301 0.81 23.50 11.42
C LEU A 301 -0.12 23.21 12.61
N ASN A 302 0.00 24.03 13.66
CA ASN A 302 -0.91 23.99 14.79
C ASN A 302 -2.30 24.50 14.38
N ALA A 303 -3.33 24.00 15.06
CA ALA A 303 -4.72 24.39 14.78
C ALA A 303 -4.98 25.90 14.85
N ALA A 304 -4.27 26.60 15.74
CA ALA A 304 -4.36 28.05 15.89
C ALA A 304 -3.87 28.82 14.65
N ASP A 305 -2.99 28.23 13.84
CA ASP A 305 -2.35 28.90 12.70
C ASP A 305 -3.06 28.62 11.37
N TRP A 306 -4.06 27.74 11.34
CA TRP A 306 -4.71 27.29 10.10
C TRP A 306 -5.38 28.43 9.33
N ASP A 307 -6.10 29.30 10.03
CA ASP A 307 -6.78 30.44 9.40
C ASP A 307 -5.77 31.46 8.87
N THR A 308 -4.72 31.76 9.63
CA THR A 308 -3.63 32.63 9.18
C THR A 308 -2.89 32.03 7.98
N TRP A 309 -2.67 30.71 7.98
CA TRP A 309 -2.06 30.01 6.86
C TRP A 309 -2.89 30.11 5.58
N LEU A 310 -4.20 29.89 5.67
CA LEU A 310 -5.11 29.88 4.52
C LEU A 310 -5.52 31.28 4.05
N ALA A 311 -5.49 32.29 4.91
CA ALA A 311 -5.95 33.62 4.58
C ALA A 311 -5.14 34.24 3.42
N PRO A 312 -5.79 34.64 2.30
CA PRO A 312 -5.11 35.27 1.17
C PRO A 312 -4.45 36.62 1.52
N THR A 313 -4.89 37.25 2.62
CA THR A 313 -4.40 38.53 3.13
C THR A 313 -3.12 38.40 3.96
N THR A 314 -2.71 37.19 4.32
CA THR A 314 -1.50 36.98 5.12
C THR A 314 -0.26 37.35 4.31
N THR A 315 0.57 38.24 4.86
CA THR A 315 1.80 38.70 4.22
C THR A 315 2.83 37.59 4.10
N GLU A 316 3.73 37.69 3.13
CA GLU A 316 4.82 36.73 2.93
C GLU A 316 5.66 36.53 4.21
N ILE A 317 5.95 37.61 4.94
CA ILE A 317 6.70 37.56 6.21
C ILE A 317 5.97 36.71 7.24
N ASN A 318 4.67 36.92 7.43
CA ASN A 318 3.88 36.18 8.39
C ASN A 318 3.76 34.69 7.98
N VAL A 319 3.61 34.42 6.68
CA VAL A 319 3.60 33.04 6.17
C VAL A 319 4.95 32.36 6.45
N GLN A 320 6.07 33.03 6.22
CA GLN A 320 7.41 32.49 6.50
C GLN A 320 7.64 32.23 7.99
N GLN A 321 7.10 33.07 8.88
CA GLN A 321 7.15 32.86 10.33
C GLN A 321 6.44 31.58 10.76
N LEU A 322 5.39 31.15 10.04
CA LEU A 322 4.71 29.88 10.30
C LEU A 322 5.50 28.66 9.80
N MET A 323 6.50 28.84 8.93
CA MET A 323 7.26 27.74 8.32
C MET A 323 8.40 27.22 9.19
N GLN A 324 8.10 26.91 10.46
CA GLN A 324 9.09 26.40 11.42
C GLN A 324 8.98 24.88 11.60
N PRO A 325 10.07 24.21 12.03
CA PRO A 325 9.98 22.83 12.52
C PRO A 325 8.97 22.72 13.66
N LEU A 326 8.22 21.62 13.71
CA LEU A 326 7.27 21.39 14.79
C LEU A 326 8.01 21.25 16.13
N GLU A 327 7.42 21.81 17.19
CA GLU A 327 7.92 21.71 18.56
C GLU A 327 8.16 20.27 18.99
N GLU A 328 9.18 20.08 19.83
CA GLU A 328 9.56 18.76 20.35
C GLU A 328 8.44 18.16 21.21
N GLY A 329 8.36 16.82 21.22
CA GLY A 329 7.37 16.09 22.03
C GLY A 329 5.96 16.00 21.43
N LEU A 330 5.69 16.67 20.32
CA LEU A 330 4.42 16.56 19.58
C LEU A 330 4.37 15.40 18.59
N LEU A 331 5.53 14.80 18.31
CA LEU A 331 5.68 13.64 17.44
C LEU A 331 6.16 12.43 18.21
N GLN A 332 5.62 11.27 17.85
CA GLN A 332 6.14 9.97 18.24
C GLN A 332 6.45 9.16 16.99
N ALA A 333 7.49 8.33 17.09
CA ALA A 333 7.93 7.49 16.00
C ALA A 333 8.02 6.04 16.44
N ASN A 334 7.35 5.17 15.70
CA ASN A 334 7.40 3.74 15.90
C ASN A 334 8.13 3.11 14.72
N LYS A 335 9.02 2.15 14.97
CA LYS A 335 9.59 1.34 13.88
C LYS A 335 8.42 0.71 13.14
N ALA A 336 8.28 1.05 11.87
CA ALA A 336 7.35 0.34 11.02
C ALA A 336 7.92 -1.06 10.85
N ILE A 337 7.07 -2.07 11.01
CA ILE A 337 7.51 -3.44 10.79
C ILE A 337 7.80 -3.55 9.28
N ASP A 338 9.08 -3.54 8.92
CA ASP A 338 9.53 -4.03 7.62
C ASP A 338 9.39 -5.55 7.70
N ASP A 339 8.18 -6.04 7.43
CA ASP A 339 7.85 -7.46 7.40
C ASP A 339 8.55 -8.12 6.20
N GLY A 340 9.89 -8.19 6.24
CA GLY A 340 10.67 -9.22 5.55
C GLY A 340 10.26 -10.64 5.96
N VAL A 341 9.32 -10.76 6.90
CA VAL A 341 8.55 -11.95 7.25
C VAL A 341 7.29 -12.00 6.39
N LEU A 342 7.02 -13.16 5.76
CA LEU A 342 5.71 -13.47 5.16
C LEU A 342 4.63 -13.57 6.25
N SER A 343 4.25 -12.45 6.83
CA SER A 343 2.99 -12.26 7.50
C SER A 343 1.92 -12.11 6.39
N LEU A 344 1.10 -13.13 6.22
CA LEU A 344 -0.12 -13.04 5.41
C LEU A 344 -1.10 -12.09 6.12
N PHE A 345 -1.14 -10.83 5.70
CA PHE A 345 -2.22 -9.90 6.01
C PHE A 345 -3.28 -9.77 4.90
#